data_AF-A0A972VWN7-F1
#
_entry.id   AF-A0A972VWN7-F1
#
_cell.length_a   1.000
_cell.length_b   1.000
_cell.length_c   1.000
_cell.angle_alpha   90.00
_cell.angle_beta   90.00
_cell.angle_gamma   90.00
#
_symmetry.space_group_name_H-M   'P 1'
#
loop_
_entity.id
_entity.type
_entity.pdbx_description
1 polymer ?
#
loop_
_entity_poly.entity_id
_entity_poly.type
_entity_poly.pdbx_seq_one_letter_code
_entity_poly.pdbx_strand_id
1 'polypeptide(L)'
;MKEKDKLESHYLSAAEVWQLGCTGAVLETVNRPKFIAMARSRFHTFQLSISHSQTIGDGAKVDALVRGLAIELQGAPGLAEQWFDSEFSANDFGELVNANLAQLGTSDKF
;
A
#
# COMPACT_ATOMS: atom_id res chain seq x y z
N MET A 1 -36.71 -14.29 -10.47
CA MET A 1 -35.41 -13.63 -10.74
C MET A 1 -35.36 -12.29 -10.02
N LYS A 2 -35.36 -12.26 -8.67
CA LYS A 2 -35.52 -11.01 -7.89
C LYS A 2 -34.82 -10.90 -6.52
N GLU A 3 -34.06 -11.90 -6.05
CA GLU A 3 -33.32 -11.77 -4.77
C GLU A 3 -31.83 -12.12 -4.88
N LYS A 4 -31.44 -13.10 -5.71
CA LYS A 4 -30.03 -13.42 -5.95
C LYS A 4 -29.26 -12.28 -6.64
N ASP A 5 -29.86 -11.62 -7.62
CA ASP A 5 -29.22 -10.51 -8.35
C ASP A 5 -29.01 -9.25 -7.48
N LYS A 6 -29.76 -9.10 -6.38
CA LYS A 6 -29.54 -8.03 -5.39
C LYS A 6 -28.43 -8.39 -4.40
N LEU A 7 -28.26 -9.67 -4.06
CA LEU A 7 -27.17 -10.11 -3.18
C LEU A 7 -25.80 -10.09 -3.87
N GLU A 8 -25.75 -10.36 -5.18
CA GLU A 8 -24.50 -10.32 -5.95
C GLU A 8 -24.02 -8.88 -6.25
N SER A 9 -24.89 -7.88 -6.12
CA SER A 9 -24.59 -6.46 -6.33
C SER A 9 -23.78 -5.79 -5.21
N HIS A 10 -23.52 -6.47 -4.09
CA HIS A 10 -22.88 -5.89 -2.90
C HIS A 10 -21.40 -6.27 -2.70
N TYR A 11 -20.84 -7.13 -3.55
CA TYR A 11 -19.45 -7.56 -3.42
C TYR A 11 -18.60 -6.99 -4.54
N LEU A 12 -17.83 -5.95 -4.21
CA LEU A 12 -16.78 -5.44 -5.07
C LEU A 12 -15.73 -6.54 -5.34
N SER A 13 -15.29 -6.63 -6.59
CA SER A 13 -14.14 -7.46 -6.98
C SER A 13 -12.89 -7.03 -6.22
N ALA A 14 -11.86 -7.89 -6.17
CA ALA A 14 -10.60 -7.53 -5.50
C ALA A 14 -9.95 -6.28 -6.11
N ALA A 15 -10.02 -6.15 -7.44
CA ALA A 15 -9.49 -4.99 -8.15
C ALA A 15 -10.24 -3.69 -7.79
N GLU A 16 -11.57 -3.74 -7.72
CA GLU A 16 -12.38 -2.58 -7.31
C GLU A 16 -12.10 -2.19 -5.87
N VAL A 17 -12.06 -3.15 -4.94
CA VAL A 17 -11.71 -2.87 -3.54
C VAL A 17 -10.32 -2.27 -3.42
N TRP A 18 -9.34 -2.76 -4.19
CA TRP A 18 -7.99 -2.20 -4.21
C TRP A 18 -7.99 -0.76 -4.72
N GLN A 19 -8.61 -0.51 -5.88
CA GLN A 19 -8.66 0.83 -6.46
C GLN A 19 -9.34 1.84 -5.53
N LEU A 20 -10.53 1.50 -5.01
CA LEU A 20 -11.25 2.37 -4.08
C LEU A 20 -10.50 2.55 -2.75
N GLY A 21 -9.89 1.49 -2.21
CA GLY A 21 -9.11 1.59 -0.99
C GLY A 21 -7.89 2.50 -1.15
N CYS A 22 -7.17 2.41 -2.27
CA CYS A 22 -6.00 3.26 -2.52
C CYS A 22 -6.33 4.76 -2.55
N THR A 23 -7.54 5.16 -2.97
CA THR A 23 -7.92 6.59 -2.97
C THR A 23 -8.23 7.14 -1.57
N GLY A 24 -8.32 6.30 -0.55
CA GLY A 24 -8.78 6.69 0.79
C GLY A 24 -10.29 6.88 0.89
N ALA A 25 -11.05 6.45 -0.13
CA ALA A 25 -12.51 6.43 -0.05
C ALA A 25 -12.98 5.49 1.08
N VAL A 26 -14.07 5.89 1.75
CA VAL A 26 -14.69 5.04 2.79
C VAL A 26 -15.24 3.78 2.14
N LEU A 27 -14.60 2.65 2.45
CA LEU A 27 -15.08 1.33 2.03
C LEU A 27 -16.21 0.86 2.96
N GLU A 28 -17.16 0.14 2.37
CA GLU A 28 -18.14 -0.61 3.16
C GLU A 28 -17.46 -1.58 4.13
N THR A 29 -18.09 -1.82 5.28
CA THR A 29 -17.55 -2.68 6.35
C THR A 29 -17.14 -4.07 5.85
N VAL A 30 -17.84 -4.61 4.86
CA VAL A 30 -17.54 -5.93 4.26
C VAL A 30 -16.27 -5.92 3.39
N ASN A 31 -15.91 -4.78 2.79
CA ASN A 31 -14.79 -4.64 1.86
C ASN A 31 -13.52 -4.12 2.55
N ARG A 32 -13.64 -3.40 3.66
CA ARG A 32 -12.49 -2.86 4.40
C ARG A 32 -11.48 -3.94 4.83
N PRO A 33 -11.86 -5.08 5.43
CA PRO A 33 -10.90 -6.12 5.80
C PRO A 33 -10.15 -6.69 4.60
N LYS A 34 -10.81 -6.79 3.44
CA LYS A 34 -10.21 -7.27 2.20
C LYS A 34 -9.15 -6.30 1.68
N PHE A 35 -9.41 -4.99 1.70
CA PHE A 35 -8.40 -3.98 1.36
C PHE A 35 -7.18 -4.06 2.28
N ILE A 36 -7.40 -4.12 3.60
CA ILE A 36 -6.32 -4.20 4.60
C ILE A 36 -5.45 -5.44 4.36
N ALA A 37 -6.06 -6.61 4.08
CA ALA A 37 -5.33 -7.83 3.77
C ALA A 37 -4.46 -7.70 2.51
N MET A 38 -4.98 -7.05 1.45
CA MET A 38 -4.23 -6.78 0.22
C MET A 38 -3.08 -5.81 0.46
N ALA A 39 -3.31 -4.72 1.22
CA ALA A 39 -2.26 -3.77 1.60
C ALA A 39 -1.14 -4.47 2.37
N ARG A 40 -1.49 -5.29 3.36
CA ARG A 40 -0.53 -6.09 4.12
C ARG A 40 0.29 -7.02 3.21
N SER A 41 -0.36 -7.68 2.25
CA SER A 41 0.33 -8.54 1.27
C SER A 41 1.29 -7.74 0.38
N ARG A 42 0.93 -6.52 -0.02
CA ARG A 42 1.79 -5.62 -0.80
C ARG A 42 3.05 -5.23 -0.03
N PHE A 43 2.90 -4.88 1.25
CA PHE A 43 4.02 -4.50 2.13
C PHE A 43 4.93 -5.68 2.46
N HIS A 44 4.35 -6.87 2.69
CA HIS A 44 5.14 -8.08 2.88
C HIS A 44 5.98 -8.41 1.64
N THR A 45 5.40 -8.28 0.43
CA THR A 45 6.13 -8.48 -0.83
C THR A 45 7.28 -7.48 -1.01
N PHE A 46 7.08 -6.23 -0.58
CA PHE A 46 8.15 -5.24 -0.53
C PHE A 46 9.29 -5.70 0.38
N GLN A 47 8.98 -6.15 1.60
CA GLN A 47 9.99 -6.62 2.55
C GLN A 47 10.79 -7.83 2.00
N LEU A 48 10.11 -8.81 1.39
CA LEU A 48 10.79 -9.94 0.73
C LEU A 48 11.74 -9.46 -0.37
N SER A 49 11.33 -8.45 -1.15
CA SER A 49 12.16 -7.89 -2.22
C SER A 49 13.40 -7.17 -1.67
N ILE A 50 13.26 -6.48 -0.54
CA ILE A 50 14.38 -5.84 0.17
C ILE A 50 15.34 -6.91 0.69
N SER A 51 14.84 -7.91 1.43
CA SER A 51 15.69 -8.99 1.99
C SER A 51 16.45 -9.75 0.91
N HIS A 52 15.81 -10.01 -0.23
CA HIS A 52 16.47 -10.62 -1.38
C HIS A 52 17.59 -9.72 -1.93
N SER A 53 17.32 -8.43 -2.11
CA SER A 53 18.30 -7.46 -2.63
C SER A 53 19.50 -7.30 -1.68
N GLN A 54 19.28 -7.31 -0.37
CA GLN A 54 20.35 -7.33 0.63
C GLN A 54 21.20 -8.60 0.52
N THR A 55 20.57 -9.77 0.33
CA THR A 55 21.27 -11.05 0.22
C THR A 55 22.24 -11.09 -0.96
N ILE A 56 21.88 -10.45 -2.07
CA ILE A 56 22.73 -10.37 -3.27
C ILE A 56 23.64 -9.13 -3.29
N GLY A 57 23.59 -8.27 -2.25
CA GLY A 57 24.42 -7.07 -2.14
C GLY A 57 24.03 -5.93 -3.09
N ASP A 58 22.79 -5.89 -3.58
CA ASP A 58 22.32 -4.90 -4.56
C ASP A 58 21.70 -3.67 -3.86
N GLY A 59 22.56 -2.79 -3.36
CA GLY A 59 22.14 -1.56 -2.68
C GLY A 59 21.33 -0.61 -3.55
N ALA A 60 21.66 -0.50 -4.85
CA ALA A 60 20.92 0.34 -5.77
C ALA A 60 19.46 -0.12 -5.94
N LYS A 61 19.23 -1.44 -5.94
CA LYS A 61 17.88 -2.00 -5.97
C LYS A 61 17.13 -1.78 -4.65
N VAL A 62 17.80 -1.83 -3.50
CA VAL A 62 17.20 -1.46 -2.21
C VAL A 62 16.70 -0.01 -2.26
N ASP A 63 17.54 0.93 -2.70
CA ASP A 63 17.17 2.34 -2.81
C ASP A 63 15.99 2.55 -3.78
N ALA A 64 16.00 1.85 -4.93
CA ALA A 64 14.93 1.90 -5.91
C ALA A 64 13.60 1.35 -5.35
N LEU A 65 13.64 0.27 -4.57
CA LEU A 65 12.46 -0.30 -3.92
C LEU A 65 11.87 0.65 -2.87
N VAL A 66 12.72 1.23 -2.02
CA VAL A 66 12.32 2.22 -1.00
C VAL A 66 11.65 3.43 -1.65
N ARG A 67 12.30 4.01 -2.66
CA ARG A 67 11.77 5.18 -3.37
C ARG A 67 10.49 4.84 -4.15
N GLY A 68 10.44 3.67 -4.77
CA GLY A 68 9.27 3.21 -5.52
C GLY A 68 8.04 3.06 -4.64
N LEU A 69 8.19 2.49 -3.44
CA LEU A 69 7.08 2.41 -2.48
C LEU A 69 6.67 3.80 -1.99
N ALA A 70 7.61 4.69 -1.68
CA ALA A 70 7.27 6.06 -1.27
C ALA A 70 6.44 6.81 -2.34
N ILE A 71 6.78 6.67 -3.63
CA ILE A 71 6.00 7.24 -4.74
C ILE A 71 4.60 6.63 -4.82
N GLU A 72 4.49 5.31 -4.67
CA GLU A 72 3.18 4.63 -4.65
C GLU A 72 2.29 5.16 -3.51
N LEU A 73 2.84 5.29 -2.30
CA LEU A 73 2.11 5.81 -1.14
C LEU A 73 1.69 7.28 -1.33
N GLN A 74 2.54 8.11 -1.93
CA GLN A 74 2.19 9.50 -2.25
C GLN A 74 0.96 9.58 -3.17
N GLY A 75 0.88 8.69 -4.16
CA GLY A 75 -0.25 8.61 -5.10
C GLY A 75 -1.49 7.89 -4.57
N ALA A 76 -1.39 7.20 -3.44
CA ALA A 76 -2.43 6.33 -2.89
C ALA A 76 -2.64 6.61 -1.39
N PRO A 77 -3.37 7.67 -1.01
CA PRO A 77 -3.49 8.10 0.39
C PRO A 77 -4.12 7.04 1.30
N GLY A 78 -5.08 6.25 0.82
CA GLY A 78 -5.64 5.17 1.63
C GLY A 78 -4.68 4.01 1.84
N LEU A 79 -3.77 3.76 0.88
CA LEU A 79 -2.68 2.81 1.07
C LEU A 79 -1.62 3.36 2.04
N ALA A 80 -1.34 4.68 1.98
CA ALA A 80 -0.45 5.35 2.93
C ALA A 80 -0.95 5.26 4.37
N GLU A 81 -2.25 5.43 4.62
CA GLU A 81 -2.85 5.21 5.94
C GLU A 81 -2.56 3.78 6.44
N GLN A 82 -2.83 2.77 5.59
CA GLN A 82 -2.58 1.38 5.97
C GLN A 82 -1.08 1.06 6.16
N TRP A 83 -0.21 1.78 5.45
CA TRP A 83 1.23 1.68 5.66
C TRP A 83 1.62 2.13 7.06
N PHE A 84 1.22 3.34 7.47
CA PHE A 84 1.54 3.89 8.78
C PHE A 84 0.92 3.11 9.94
N ASP A 85 -0.25 2.48 9.72
CA ASP A 85 -0.88 1.58 10.69
C ASP A 85 -0.23 0.19 10.77
N SER A 86 0.68 -0.14 9.85
CA SER A 86 1.29 -1.47 9.76
C SER A 86 2.62 -1.60 10.49
N GLU A 87 2.94 -2.83 10.88
CA GLU A 87 4.23 -3.23 11.45
C GLU A 87 5.43 -2.97 10.51
N PHE A 88 5.20 -2.79 9.21
CA PHE A 88 6.26 -2.59 8.23
C PHE A 88 6.83 -1.16 8.25
N SER A 89 6.02 -0.16 8.66
CA SER A 89 6.43 1.25 8.64
C SER A 89 7.47 1.61 9.71
N ALA A 90 7.62 0.77 10.74
CA ALA A 90 8.46 1.03 11.90
C ALA A 90 9.81 0.29 11.90
N ASN A 91 10.13 -0.46 10.85
CA ASN A 91 11.48 -1.06 10.71
C ASN A 91 12.42 -0.12 9.94
N ASP A 92 13.71 -0.44 9.92
CA ASP A 92 14.76 0.40 9.28
C ASP A 92 14.41 0.82 7.84
N PHE A 93 13.90 -0.10 7.02
CA PHE A 93 13.48 0.22 5.65
C PHE A 93 12.16 0.97 5.60
N GLY A 94 11.29 0.72 6.57
CA GLY A 94 10.06 1.47 6.77
C GLY A 94 10.33 2.94 7.05
N GLU A 95 11.29 3.23 7.93
CA GLU A 95 11.73 4.61 8.23
C GLU A 95 12.31 5.30 7.00
N LEU A 96 13.08 4.59 6.17
CA LEU A 96 13.60 5.13 4.91
C LEU A 96 12.48 5.46 3.92
N VAL A 97 11.45 4.61 3.81
CA VAL A 97 10.25 4.89 2.99
C VAL A 97 9.53 6.12 3.52
N ASN A 98 9.34 6.24 4.84
CA ASN A 98 8.70 7.40 5.47
C ASN A 98 9.47 8.70 5.18
N ALA A 99 10.80 8.66 5.28
CA ALA A 99 11.65 9.80 4.97
C ALA A 99 11.54 10.23 3.50
N ASN A 100 11.53 9.26 2.56
CA ASN A 100 11.33 9.55 1.14
C ASN A 100 9.94 10.13 0.87
N LEU A 101 8.89 9.57 1.49
CA LEU A 101 7.52 10.06 1.36
C LEU A 101 7.37 11.50 1.87
N ALA A 102 8.00 11.82 3.01
CA ALA A 102 8.02 13.18 3.55
C ALA A 102 8.70 14.17 2.60
N GLN A 103 9.83 13.79 1.98
CA GLN A 103 10.52 14.63 1.00
C GLN A 103 9.63 14.93 -0.21
N LEU A 104 8.95 13.91 -0.75
CA LEU A 104 8.04 14.06 -1.88
C LEU A 104 6.92 15.07 -1.59
N GLY A 105 6.32 15.03 -0.38
CA GLY A 105 5.29 15.98 0.03
C GLY A 105 5.76 17.42 0.26
N THR A 106 7.07 17.65 0.37
CA THR A 106 7.66 19.00 0.49
C THR A 106 8.02 19.63 -0.86
N SER A 107 8.23 18.82 -1.91
CA SER A 107 8.61 19.32 -3.24
C SER A 107 7.47 20.00 -4.01
N ASP A 108 6.20 19.71 -3.68
CA ASP A 108 5.02 20.32 -4.32
C ASP A 108 4.74 21.78 -3.85
N LYS A 109 5.63 22.38 -3.04
CA LYS A 109 5.45 23.72 -2.44
C LYS A 109 6.30 24.85 -3.04
N PHE A 110 6.94 24.64 -4.20
CA PHE A 110 7.77 25.65 -4.86
C PHE A 110 7.38 25.86 -6.33
#